data_AF-A0A9D0YUB9-F1
#
_entry.id   AF-A0A9D0YUB9-F1
#
_cell.length_a   1.000
_cell.length_b   1.000
_cell.length_c   1.000
_cell.angle_alpha   90.00
_cell.angle_beta   90.00
_cell.angle_gamma   90.00
#
_symmetry.space_group_name_H-M   'P 1'
#
loop_
_entity.id
_entity.type
_entity.pdbx_description
1 polymer ?
#
loop_
_entity_poly.entity_id
_entity_poly.type
_entity_poly.pdbx_seq_one_letter_code
_entity_poly.pdbx_strand_id
1 'polypeptide(L)'
;RGRGGARLCVQGASIGGGSIRIQSIDGLEVNFSGEENTLVIRHLDAPGAIAHVTGMLAGAGVNIATMRVFRQEEGGRAIMALELDALPDDAIVEALRRLRGVTGVTMLEKR
;
A
#
# COMPACT_ATOMS: atom_id res chain seq x y z
N ARG A 1 2.02 7.15 -11.71
CA ARG A 1 2.69 8.20 -10.89
C ARG A 1 1.96 8.22 -9.56
N GLY A 2 2.65 8.12 -8.42
CA GLY A 2 1.95 8.14 -7.12
C GLY A 2 1.41 9.55 -6.81
N ARG A 3 0.12 9.66 -6.48
CA ARG A 3 -0.45 10.88 -5.88
C ARG A 3 -0.01 10.93 -4.42
N GLY A 4 0.75 11.95 -4.03
CA GLY A 4 1.15 12.14 -2.62
C GLY A 4 2.58 12.61 -2.32
N GLY A 5 3.39 12.98 -3.31
CA GLY A 5 4.71 13.59 -3.08
C GLY A 5 5.81 12.65 -2.53
N ALA A 6 5.48 11.43 -2.12
CA ALA A 6 6.48 10.41 -1.77
C ALA A 6 7.13 9.81 -3.02
N ARG A 7 8.47 9.82 -3.06
CA ARG A 7 9.26 9.18 -4.14
C ARG A 7 9.29 7.67 -3.87
N LEU A 8 8.43 6.92 -4.56
CA LEU A 8 8.41 5.47 -4.52
C LEU A 8 9.38 4.94 -5.60
N CYS A 9 10.39 4.15 -5.22
CA CYS A 9 11.15 3.40 -6.21
C CYS A 9 10.41 2.08 -6.48
N VAL A 10 9.76 2.00 -7.63
CA VAL A 10 8.99 0.82 -8.06
C VAL A 10 9.77 0.13 -9.17
N GLN A 11 10.23 -1.10 -8.92
CA GLN A 11 10.76 -1.94 -9.99
C GLN A 11 9.65 -2.85 -10.49
N GLY A 12 9.37 -2.79 -11.78
CA GLY A 12 8.39 -3.66 -12.44
C GLY A 12 9.04 -4.52 -13.50
N ALA A 13 8.58 -5.76 -13.64
CA ALA A 13 8.88 -6.59 -14.81
C ALA A 13 7.64 -6.73 -15.69
N SER A 14 7.83 -6.53 -17.00
CA SER A 14 6.83 -6.89 -18.00
C SER A 14 6.91 -8.39 -18.25
N ILE A 15 5.82 -9.11 -18.00
CA ILE A 15 5.75 -10.56 -18.23
C ILE A 15 5.19 -10.92 -19.62
N GLY A 16 4.98 -9.91 -20.48
CA GLY A 16 4.31 -10.07 -21.78
C GLY A 16 2.78 -9.92 -21.66
N GLY A 17 2.10 -9.59 -22.77
CA GLY A 17 0.64 -9.48 -22.82
C GLY A 17 0.02 -8.23 -22.17
N GLY A 18 0.82 -7.25 -21.76
CA GLY A 18 0.33 -5.99 -21.17
C GLY A 18 0.28 -5.97 -19.64
N SER A 19 0.56 -7.09 -18.97
CA SER A 19 0.59 -7.15 -17.51
C SER A 19 1.96 -6.73 -16.95
N ILE A 20 1.95 -5.86 -15.95
CA ILE A 20 3.13 -5.39 -15.22
C ILE A 20 3.06 -6.01 -13.83
N ARG A 21 4.16 -6.60 -13.37
CA ARG A 21 4.27 -7.05 -11.98
C ARG A 21 5.17 -6.08 -11.23
N ILE A 22 4.67 -5.47 -10.16
CA ILE A 22 5.50 -4.70 -9.24
C ILE A 22 6.25 -5.71 -8.39
N GLN A 23 7.58 -5.67 -8.47
CA GLN A 23 8.51 -6.63 -7.86
C GLN A 23 9.21 -6.09 -6.61
N SER A 24 9.45 -4.78 -6.54
CA SER A 24 10.03 -4.18 -5.35
C SER A 24 9.55 -2.76 -5.12
N ILE A 25 9.39 -2.43 -3.84
CA ILE A 25 9.10 -1.08 -3.35
C ILE A 25 10.13 -0.75 -2.28
N ASP A 26 10.89 0.32 -2.49
CA ASP A 26 11.92 0.80 -1.56
C ASP A 26 12.91 -0.31 -1.11
N GLY A 27 13.21 -1.24 -2.02
CA GLY A 27 14.11 -2.36 -1.79
C GLY A 27 13.50 -3.59 -1.13
N LEU A 28 12.23 -3.52 -0.68
CA LEU A 28 11.49 -4.71 -0.25
C LEU A 28 10.85 -5.38 -1.46
N GLU A 29 11.04 -6.68 -1.58
CA GLU A 29 10.37 -7.48 -2.60
C GLU A 29 8.87 -7.53 -2.32
N VAL A 30 8.08 -7.00 -3.25
CA VAL A 30 6.63 -7.02 -3.21
C VAL A 30 6.15 -7.69 -4.49
N ASN A 31 5.04 -8.42 -4.45
CA ASN A 31 4.56 -9.16 -5.62
C ASN A 31 3.06 -8.90 -5.82
N PHE A 32 2.71 -7.86 -6.59
CA PHE A 32 1.32 -7.56 -6.98
C PHE A 32 1.26 -6.95 -8.39
N SER A 33 0.11 -7.08 -9.07
CA SER A 33 -0.05 -6.67 -10.47
C SER A 33 -0.32 -5.17 -10.63
N GLY A 34 -0.88 -4.51 -9.62
CA GLY A 34 -1.29 -3.09 -9.74
C GLY A 34 -2.39 -2.87 -10.78
N GLU A 35 -3.10 -3.93 -11.15
CA GLU A 35 -4.26 -3.91 -12.05
C GLU A 35 -5.52 -3.36 -11.34
N GLU A 36 -5.51 -3.35 -10.01
CA GLU A 36 -6.53 -2.74 -9.17
C GLU A 36 -6.02 -1.50 -8.45
N ASN A 37 -6.95 -0.67 -7.96
CA ASN A 37 -6.61 0.48 -7.15
C ASN A 37 -5.86 0.02 -5.91
N THR A 38 -4.59 0.40 -5.80
CA THR A 38 -3.72 -0.12 -4.75
C THR A 38 -3.27 1.00 -3.82
N LEU A 39 -3.54 0.81 -2.53
CA LEU A 39 -2.99 1.63 -1.46
C LEU A 39 -1.75 0.94 -0.88
N VAL A 40 -0.59 1.57 -1.05
CA VAL A 40 0.67 1.11 -0.49
C VAL A 40 0.98 1.91 0.77
N ILE A 41 1.10 1.21 1.90
CA ILE A 41 1.41 1.79 3.20
C ILE A 41 2.74 1.23 3.67
N ARG A 42 3.70 2.12 3.93
CA ARG A 42 4.92 1.80 4.66
C ARG A 42 4.68 2.03 6.14
N HIS A 43 4.99 1.04 6.95
CA HIS A 43 4.80 1.14 8.39
C HIS A 43 5.90 0.41 9.17
N LEU A 44 5.94 0.65 10.49
CA LEU A 44 6.67 -0.19 11.43
C LEU A 44 5.84 -1.43 11.74
N ASP A 45 6.47 -2.60 11.73
CA ASP A 45 5.84 -3.87 12.08
C ASP A 45 5.61 -3.93 13.59
N ALA A 46 4.49 -3.36 14.03
CA ALA A 46 4.13 -3.22 15.43
C ALA A 46 2.71 -3.74 15.70
N PRO A 47 2.43 -4.21 16.92
CA PRO A 47 1.09 -4.65 17.30
C PRO A 47 0.03 -3.58 16.98
N GLY A 48 -1.05 -4.00 16.32
CA GLY A 48 -2.17 -3.14 15.95
C GLY A 48 -1.98 -2.33 14.65
N ALA A 49 -0.80 -2.33 14.02
CA ALA A 49 -0.57 -1.56 12.77
C ALA A 49 -1.57 -1.92 11.67
N ILE A 50 -1.78 -3.22 11.41
CA ILE A 50 -2.76 -3.72 10.44
C ILE A 50 -4.18 -3.30 10.83
N ALA A 51 -4.56 -3.50 12.10
CA ALA A 51 -5.91 -3.22 12.58
C ALA A 51 -6.27 -1.73 12.51
N HIS A 52 -5.32 -0.83 12.79
CA HIS A 52 -5.57 0.61 12.67
C HIS A 52 -5.83 1.03 11.22
N VAL A 53 -5.05 0.50 10.28
CA VAL A 53 -5.23 0.79 8.85
C VAL A 53 -6.55 0.23 8.34
N THR A 54 -6.82 -1.05 8.58
CA THR A 54 -8.04 -1.69 8.08
C THR A 54 -9.29 -1.15 8.76
N GLY A 55 -9.21 -0.81 10.05
CA GLY A 55 -10.29 -0.15 10.79
C GLY A 55 -10.63 1.23 10.23
N MET A 56 -9.63 2.02 9.83
CA MET A 56 -9.86 3.29 9.16
C MET A 56 -10.56 3.13 7.80
N LEU A 57 -10.13 2.17 6.98
CA LEU A 57 -10.76 1.90 5.69
C LEU A 57 -12.19 1.38 5.86
N ALA A 58 -12.41 0.49 6.84
CA ALA A 58 -13.74 0.01 7.19
C ALA A 58 -14.67 1.16 7.65
N GLY A 59 -14.17 2.07 8.49
CA GLY A 59 -14.91 3.25 8.93
C GLY A 59 -15.25 4.21 7.79
N ALA A 60 -14.45 4.22 6.72
CA ALA A 60 -14.71 4.96 5.49
C ALA A 60 -15.60 4.20 4.49
N GLY A 61 -16.02 2.96 4.80
CA GLY A 61 -16.81 2.13 3.89
C GLY A 61 -16.04 1.64 2.66
N VAL A 62 -14.71 1.57 2.73
CA VAL A 62 -13.85 1.13 1.62
C VAL A 62 -13.58 -0.37 1.73
N ASN A 63 -13.99 -1.13 0.71
CA ASN A 63 -13.75 -2.56 0.65
C ASN A 63 -12.30 -2.89 0.26
N ILE A 64 -11.75 -3.96 0.85
CA ILE A 64 -10.41 -4.46 0.58
C ILE A 64 -10.55 -5.80 -0.14
N ALA A 65 -10.25 -5.83 -1.44
CA ALA A 65 -10.29 -7.04 -2.26
C ALA A 65 -9.11 -7.97 -1.94
N THR A 66 -7.91 -7.39 -1.82
CA THR A 66 -6.70 -8.14 -1.48
C THR A 66 -5.82 -7.35 -0.52
N MET A 67 -5.26 -8.03 0.47
CA MET A 67 -4.25 -7.46 1.36
C MET A 67 -2.99 -8.32 1.34
N ARG A 68 -1.84 -7.70 1.09
CA ARG A 68 -0.52 -8.34 1.20
C ARG A 68 0.38 -7.52 2.11
N VAL A 69 1.05 -8.18 3.05
CA VAL A 69 1.99 -7.55 3.98
C VAL A 69 3.35 -8.18 3.81
N PHE A 70 4.36 -7.34 3.59
CA PHE A 70 5.75 -7.70 3.40
C PHE A 70 6.55 -7.10 4.54
N ARG A 71 6.99 -7.93 5.48
CA ARG A 71 7.86 -7.51 6.59
C ARG A 71 9.32 -7.76 6.23
N GLN A 72 10.19 -6.80 6.53
CA GLN A 72 11.64 -6.96 6.37
C GLN A 72 12.23 -7.76 7.54
N GLU A 73 11.86 -7.39 8.76
CA GLU A 73 12.27 -8.04 10.01
C GLU A 73 11.19 -7.80 11.08
N GLU A 74 11.11 -8.68 12.08
CA GLU A 74 10.16 -8.55 13.18
C GLU A 74 10.44 -7.27 13.99
N GLY A 75 9.41 -6.45 14.21
CA GLY A 75 9.56 -5.15 14.89
C GLY A 75 10.14 -4.03 14.01
N GLY A 76 10.59 -4.35 12.79
CA GLY A 76 11.25 -3.43 11.88
C GLY A 76 10.30 -2.77 10.89
N ARG A 77 10.72 -2.69 9.62
CA ARG A 77 9.94 -2.07 8.54
C ARG A 77 9.06 -3.08 7.84
N ALA A 78 7.87 -2.64 7.44
CA ALA A 78 6.95 -3.41 6.63
C ALA A 78 6.25 -2.55 5.58
N ILE A 79 5.80 -3.23 4.53
CA ILE A 79 4.96 -2.67 3.47
C ILE A 79 3.65 -3.44 3.45
N MET A 80 2.55 -2.71 3.43
CA MET A 80 1.22 -3.23 3.20
C MET A 80 0.73 -2.73 1.85
N ALA A 81 0.37 -3.67 0.97
CA ALA A 81 -0.27 -3.38 -0.31
C ALA A 81 -1.73 -3.85 -0.22
N LEU A 82 -2.65 -2.90 -0.39
CA LEU A 82 -4.09 -3.10 -0.31
C LEU A 82 -4.71 -2.82 -1.66
N GLU A 83 -5.25 -3.85 -2.31
CA GLU A 83 -6.08 -3.68 -3.50
C GLU A 83 -7.51 -3.40 -3.03
N LEU A 84 -8.04 -2.26 -3.46
CA LEU A 84 -9.30 -1.69 -3.02
C LEU A 84 -10.26 -1.56 -4.20
N ASP A 85 -11.55 -1.72 -3.96
CA ASP A 85 -12.55 -1.54 -5.03
C ASP A 85 -12.63 -0.06 -5.45
N ALA A 86 -12.42 0.85 -4.50
CA ALA A 86 -12.37 2.28 -4.70
C ALA A 86 -11.22 2.90 -3.88
N LEU A 87 -10.57 3.93 -4.42
CA LEU A 87 -9.58 4.67 -3.65
C LEU A 87 -10.27 5.50 -2.56
N PRO A 88 -9.70 5.54 -1.34
CA PRO A 88 -10.15 6.45 -0.30
C PRO A 88 -9.94 7.90 -0.74
N ASP A 89 -10.75 8.81 -0.18
CA ASP A 89 -10.56 10.24 -0.40
C ASP A 89 -9.25 10.75 0.24
N ASP A 90 -8.86 11.97 -0.13
CA ASP A 90 -7.63 12.59 0.38
C ASP A 90 -7.66 12.76 1.91
N ALA A 91 -8.84 12.92 2.53
CA ALA A 91 -8.96 13.09 3.97
C ALA A 91 -8.59 11.79 4.72
N ILE A 92 -9.06 10.65 4.23
CA ILE A 92 -8.70 9.33 4.77
C ILE A 92 -7.22 9.04 4.52
N VAL A 93 -6.68 9.37 3.34
CA VAL A 93 -5.24 9.21 3.04
C VAL A 93 -4.38 10.04 4.00
N GLU A 94 -4.76 11.29 4.26
CA GLU A 94 -4.07 12.16 5.22
C GLU A 94 -4.17 11.64 6.66
N ALA A 95 -5.33 11.10 7.05
CA ALA A 95 -5.49 10.50 8.37
C ALA A 95 -4.64 9.22 8.52
N LEU A 96 -4.53 8.39 7.48
CA LEU A 96 -3.64 7.22 7.47
C LEU A 96 -2.17 7.63 7.62
N ARG A 97 -1.74 8.72 6.96
CA ARG A 97 -0.38 9.28 7.11
C ARG A 97 -0.05 9.70 8.53
N ARG A 98 -1.06 10.02 9.35
CA ARG A 98 -0.90 10.44 10.75
C ARG A 98 -0.94 9.28 11.74
N LEU A 99 -1.27 8.06 11.31
CA LEU A 99 -1.25 6.90 12.19
C LEU A 99 0.17 6.65 12.71
N ARG A 100 0.27 6.38 14.01
CA ARG A 100 1.54 6.06 14.65
C ARG A 100 2.18 4.85 13.96
N GLY A 101 3.43 5.00 13.54
CA GLY A 101 4.19 3.94 12.88
C GLY A 101 4.00 3.90 11.36
N VAL A 102 3.06 4.65 10.77
CA VAL A 102 3.00 4.84 9.32
C VAL A 102 4.09 5.84 8.90
N THR A 103 4.90 5.44 7.93
CA THR A 103 6.03 6.23 7.40
C THR A 103 5.82 6.63 5.94
N GLY A 104 4.73 6.19 5.32
CA GLY A 104 4.36 6.61 3.98
C GLY A 104 3.07 5.97 3.50
N VAL A 105 2.33 6.73 2.70
CA VAL A 105 1.10 6.27 2.04
C VAL A 105 1.15 6.73 0.59
N THR A 106 1.05 5.77 -0.33
CA THR A 106 1.05 6.01 -1.77
C THR A 106 -0.16 5.35 -2.40
N MET A 107 -0.89 6.10 -3.22
CA MET A 107 -1.96 5.54 -4.05
C MET A 107 -1.45 5.22 -5.45
N LEU A 108 -1.81 4.04 -5.94
CA LEU A 108 -1.65 3.60 -7.30
C LEU A 108 -3.05 3.41 -7.88
N GLU A 109 -3.42 4.25 -8.84
CA GLU A 109 -4.68 4.09 -9.57
C GLU A 109 -4.53 2.94 -10.56
N LYS A 110 -5.57 2.11 -10.68
CA LYS A 110 -5.62 1.10 -11.74
C LYS A 110 -5.40 1.75 -13.10
N ARG A 111 -4.71 1.06 -14.00
CA ARG A 111 -4.48 1.52 -15.37
C ARG A 111 -5.72 1.34 -16.25
#